data_AF-A0A836X0B7-F1
#
_entry.id   AF-A0A836X0B7-F1
#
_cell.length_a   1.000
_cell.length_b   1.000
_cell.length_c   1.000
_cell.angle_alpha   90.00
_cell.angle_beta   90.00
_cell.angle_gamma   90.00
#
_symmetry.space_group_name_H-M   'P 1'
#
loop_
_entity.id
_entity.type
_entity.pdbx_description
1 polymer ?
#
loop_
_entity_poly.entity_id
_entity_poly.type
_entity_poly.pdbx_seq_one_letter_code
_entity_poly.pdbx_strand_id
1 'polypeptide(L)'
;MLHKVLEIRNLSTTAYALRLERKGLSFKAGQCFNLGLKSSGVNREYSIYSGENDDYLEFLIKEVKEGIVSPSLRKVALGEEINLHGPYGSFVIDPIKVEQVQFCFICTGTGIAPFHSFIRSHPNLDYQIINGIRFLNERYDYDEYHPLKITTCISREKSTGFHGRLTDYLSKIPVDTKSIFYICGNQKMIQDAYEILRGKKVSGNHIFTEAFF
;
A
#
# COMPACT_ATOMS: atom_id res chain seq x y z
N MET A 1 8.96 -18.39 8.97
CA MET A 1 8.63 -19.65 8.27
C MET A 1 9.09 -19.54 6.83
N LEU A 2 9.28 -20.67 6.14
CA LEU A 2 9.63 -20.70 4.72
C LEU A 2 8.38 -20.82 3.86
N HIS A 3 8.30 -19.96 2.84
CA HIS A 3 7.20 -19.89 1.87
C HIS A 3 7.77 -19.91 0.45
N LYS A 4 7.18 -20.72 -0.44
CA LYS A 4 7.59 -20.81 -1.83
C LYS A 4 7.16 -19.59 -2.62
N VAL A 5 8.02 -19.09 -3.50
CA VAL A 5 7.66 -18.09 -4.50
C VAL A 5 6.78 -18.72 -5.57
N LEU A 6 5.60 -18.15 -5.77
CA LEU A 6 4.62 -18.60 -6.76
C LEU A 6 4.68 -17.75 -8.02
N GLU A 7 4.93 -16.44 -7.88
CA GLU A 7 4.91 -15.50 -9.01
C GLU A 7 5.73 -14.24 -8.68
N ILE A 8 6.34 -13.66 -9.73
CA ILE A 8 6.94 -12.32 -9.69
C ILE A 8 6.40 -11.52 -10.88
N ARG A 9 5.56 -10.51 -10.61
CA ARG A 9 5.02 -9.61 -11.64
C ARG A 9 5.79 -8.30 -11.62
N ASN A 10 6.52 -7.99 -12.70
CA ASN A 10 7.19 -6.70 -12.84
C ASN A 10 6.17 -5.62 -13.23
N LEU A 11 5.82 -4.75 -12.29
CA LEU A 11 4.77 -3.74 -12.48
C LEU A 11 5.32 -2.41 -13.00
N SER A 12 6.56 -2.07 -12.64
CA SER A 12 7.27 -0.93 -13.20
C SER A 12 8.78 -1.18 -13.25
N THR A 13 9.53 -0.19 -13.72
CA THR A 13 11.00 -0.25 -13.68
C THR A 13 11.53 -0.36 -12.25
N THR A 14 10.80 0.12 -11.25
CA THR A 14 11.22 0.15 -9.84
C THR A 14 10.31 -0.60 -8.88
N ALA A 15 9.29 -1.31 -9.34
CA ALA A 15 8.40 -2.06 -8.46
C ALA A 15 7.92 -3.36 -9.09
N TYR A 16 7.65 -4.34 -8.23
CA TYR A 16 7.16 -5.66 -8.61
C TYR A 16 6.24 -6.21 -7.51
N ALA A 17 5.30 -7.07 -7.89
CA ALA A 17 4.53 -7.87 -6.95
C ALA A 17 5.20 -9.24 -6.78
N LEU A 18 5.36 -9.67 -5.53
CA LEU A 18 5.91 -10.97 -5.16
C LEU A 18 4.82 -11.80 -4.50
N ARG A 19 4.43 -12.90 -5.12
CA ARG A 19 3.42 -13.83 -4.60
C ARG A 19 4.09 -15.04 -3.97
N LEU A 20 3.64 -15.39 -2.77
CA LEU A 20 4.13 -16.51 -1.97
C LEU A 20 3.00 -17.47 -1.63
N GLU A 21 3.37 -18.73 -1.43
CA GLU A 21 2.50 -19.76 -0.88
C GLU A 21 1.93 -19.33 0.48
N ARG A 22 0.62 -19.45 0.69
CA ARG A 22 -0.02 -18.99 1.93
C ARG A 22 0.19 -19.89 3.13
N LYS A 23 0.21 -21.22 2.93
CA LYS A 23 0.37 -22.25 3.99
C LYS A 23 -0.61 -22.07 5.17
N GLY A 24 -1.84 -21.65 4.89
CA GLY A 24 -2.86 -21.40 5.92
C GLY A 24 -2.60 -20.20 6.83
N LEU A 25 -1.60 -19.36 6.52
CA LEU A 25 -1.29 -18.19 7.32
C LEU A 25 -2.47 -17.20 7.30
N SER A 26 -2.90 -16.80 8.50
CA SER A 26 -3.95 -15.79 8.69
C SER A 26 -3.33 -14.45 9.04
N PHE A 27 -3.92 -13.37 8.54
CA PHE A 27 -3.51 -11.99 8.80
C PHE A 27 -4.73 -11.08 8.72
N LYS A 28 -4.60 -9.86 9.23
CA LYS A 28 -5.57 -8.79 8.98
C LYS A 28 -5.05 -7.86 7.90
N ALA A 29 -5.91 -7.46 6.97
CA ALA A 29 -5.57 -6.51 5.92
C ALA A 29 -4.88 -5.28 6.51
N GLY A 30 -3.86 -4.79 5.82
CA GLY A 30 -3.01 -3.68 6.28
C GLY A 30 -1.86 -4.06 7.20
N GLN A 31 -1.78 -5.31 7.70
CA GLN A 31 -0.59 -5.80 8.42
C GLN A 31 0.63 -5.98 7.51
N CYS A 32 1.79 -6.10 8.12
CA CYS A 32 3.07 -6.24 7.43
C CYS A 32 3.82 -7.52 7.84
N PHE A 33 4.83 -7.87 7.04
CA PHE A 33 5.69 -9.02 7.25
C PHE A 33 7.13 -8.68 6.95
N ASN A 34 8.06 -9.30 7.67
CA ASN A 34 9.47 -9.27 7.35
C ASN A 34 9.81 -10.36 6.35
N LEU A 35 10.27 -9.96 5.16
CA LEU A 35 10.71 -10.84 4.09
C LEU A 35 12.23 -10.80 3.95
N GLY A 36 12.85 -11.94 3.69
CA GLY A 36 14.28 -12.02 3.38
C GLY A 36 14.64 -13.34 2.70
N LEU A 37 15.77 -13.36 2.00
CA LEU A 37 16.28 -14.62 1.43
C LEU A 37 16.57 -15.65 2.53
N LYS A 38 16.56 -16.92 2.13
CA LYS A 38 17.03 -17.99 2.98
C LYS A 38 18.48 -17.72 3.39
N SER A 39 18.77 -17.82 4.68
CA SER A 39 20.12 -17.68 5.25
C SER A 39 20.81 -16.31 5.07
N SER A 40 20.12 -15.26 4.61
CA SER A 40 20.74 -13.93 4.49
C SER A 40 21.01 -13.25 5.84
N GLY A 41 20.25 -13.63 6.88
CA GLY A 41 20.22 -12.91 8.17
C GLY A 41 19.66 -11.48 8.09
N VAL A 42 19.25 -11.02 6.90
CA VAL A 42 18.76 -9.66 6.64
C VAL A 42 17.38 -9.75 6.00
N ASN A 43 16.42 -9.08 6.61
CA ASN A 43 15.04 -8.96 6.14
C ASN A 43 14.60 -7.49 6.09
N ARG A 44 13.48 -7.25 5.42
CA ARG A 44 12.79 -5.95 5.39
C ARG A 44 11.30 -6.15 5.53
N GLU A 45 10.67 -5.18 6.16
CA GLU A 45 9.23 -5.14 6.34
C GLU A 45 8.55 -4.72 5.03
N TYR A 46 7.47 -5.43 4.68
CA TYR A 46 6.59 -5.11 3.57
C TYR A 46 5.14 -5.31 4.01
N SER A 47 4.29 -4.31 3.78
CA SER A 47 2.85 -4.45 4.00
C SER A 47 2.25 -5.46 3.03
N ILE A 48 1.30 -6.25 3.51
CA ILE A 48 0.59 -7.22 2.69
C ILE A 48 -0.21 -6.50 1.60
N TYR A 49 -0.17 -7.06 0.39
CA TYR A 49 -0.88 -6.56 -0.78
C TYR A 49 -2.14 -7.39 -1.04
N SER A 50 -2.06 -8.72 -0.90
CA SER A 50 -3.21 -9.62 -1.05
C SER A 50 -4.31 -9.37 0.00
N GLY A 51 -5.53 -9.79 -0.32
CA GLY A 51 -6.66 -9.79 0.60
C GLY A 51 -6.64 -10.95 1.60
N GLU A 52 -7.37 -10.80 2.70
CA GLU A 52 -7.43 -11.78 3.81
C GLU A 52 -7.92 -13.16 3.38
N ASN A 53 -8.63 -13.28 2.25
CA ASN A 53 -9.21 -14.53 1.75
C ASN A 53 -8.54 -15.06 0.47
N ASP A 54 -7.51 -14.38 -0.04
CA ASP A 54 -6.77 -14.87 -1.22
C ASP A 54 -6.00 -16.16 -0.89
N ASP A 55 -5.91 -17.11 -1.81
CA ASP A 55 -5.20 -18.39 -1.57
C ASP A 55 -3.65 -18.25 -1.54
N TYR A 56 -3.15 -17.04 -1.75
CA TYR A 56 -1.74 -16.66 -1.71
C TYR A 56 -1.49 -15.47 -0.76
N LEU A 57 -0.21 -15.22 -0.48
CA LEU A 57 0.25 -13.96 0.10
C LEU A 57 0.92 -13.15 -1.01
N GLU A 58 0.61 -11.88 -1.16
CA GLU A 58 1.26 -11.03 -2.16
C GLU A 58 1.81 -9.75 -1.53
N PHE A 59 2.95 -9.27 -2.03
CA PHE A 59 3.63 -8.07 -1.55
C PHE A 59 4.00 -7.17 -2.72
N LEU A 60 3.64 -5.89 -2.63
CA LEU A 60 4.05 -4.87 -3.60
C LEU A 60 5.36 -4.23 -3.15
N ILE A 61 6.46 -4.55 -3.82
CA ILE A 61 7.80 -4.20 -3.38
C ILE A 61 8.41 -3.15 -4.32
N LYS A 62 8.87 -2.04 -3.74
CA LYS A 62 9.74 -1.09 -4.42
C LYS A 62 11.17 -1.60 -4.37
N GLU A 63 11.81 -1.71 -5.53
CA GLU A 63 13.23 -2.01 -5.60
C GLU A 63 14.07 -0.78 -5.24
N VAL A 64 14.80 -0.89 -4.13
CA VAL A 64 15.87 0.02 -3.74
C VAL A 64 17.17 -0.52 -4.34
N LYS A 65 17.70 0.15 -5.36
CA LYS A 65 18.88 -0.31 -6.13
C LYS A 65 20.10 -0.61 -5.27
N GLU A 66 20.38 0.25 -4.30
CA GLU A 66 21.50 0.10 -3.35
C GLU A 66 21.13 -0.78 -2.13
N GLY A 67 19.92 -1.34 -2.11
CA GLY A 67 19.44 -2.21 -1.04
C GLY A 67 19.84 -3.67 -1.27
N ILE A 68 19.93 -4.44 -0.18
CA ILE A 68 20.25 -5.87 -0.27
C ILE A 68 18.99 -6.69 -0.55
N VAL A 69 17.90 -6.43 0.19
CA VAL A 69 16.73 -7.32 0.21
C VAL A 69 15.87 -7.18 -1.03
N SER A 70 15.44 -5.96 -1.41
CA SER A 70 14.51 -5.79 -2.51
C SER A 70 15.05 -6.21 -3.89
N PRO A 71 16.33 -5.98 -4.27
CA PRO A 71 16.83 -6.50 -5.54
C PRO A 71 17.02 -8.02 -5.51
N SER A 72 17.36 -8.57 -4.34
CA SER A 72 17.51 -10.02 -4.15
C SER A 72 16.18 -10.74 -4.31
N LEU A 73 15.12 -10.26 -3.65
CA LEU A 73 13.77 -10.81 -3.76
C LEU A 73 13.22 -10.75 -5.20
N ARG A 74 13.59 -9.72 -5.99
CA ARG A 74 13.19 -9.59 -7.40
C ARG A 74 13.80 -10.67 -8.31
N LYS A 75 14.91 -11.28 -7.90
CA LYS A 75 15.70 -12.25 -8.69
C LYS A 75 15.48 -13.71 -8.27
N VAL A 76 14.65 -13.94 -7.24
CA VAL A 76 14.35 -15.27 -6.74
C VAL A 76 13.64 -16.10 -7.82
N ALA A 77 13.98 -17.38 -7.91
CA ALA A 77 13.35 -18.28 -8.87
C ALA A 77 11.96 -18.74 -8.39
N LEU A 78 11.07 -19.07 -9.33
CA LEU A 78 9.80 -19.71 -9.00
C LEU A 78 10.05 -21.04 -8.27
N GLY A 79 9.27 -21.29 -7.22
CA GLY A 79 9.40 -22.47 -6.35
C GLY A 79 10.49 -22.35 -5.28
N GLU A 80 11.37 -21.36 -5.33
CA GLU A 80 12.36 -21.10 -4.29
C GLU A 80 11.68 -20.61 -3.00
N GLU A 81 12.24 -20.99 -1.85
CA GLU A 81 11.71 -20.61 -0.55
C GLU A 81 12.38 -19.36 0.01
N ILE A 82 11.57 -18.43 0.52
CA ILE A 82 12.06 -17.25 1.26
C ILE A 82 11.58 -17.26 2.70
N ASN A 83 12.28 -16.54 3.57
CA ASN A 83 11.88 -16.32 4.94
C ASN A 83 10.78 -15.28 5.03
N LEU A 84 9.70 -15.64 5.72
CA LEU A 84 8.60 -14.76 6.07
C LEU A 84 8.37 -14.79 7.59
N HIS A 85 8.32 -13.61 8.21
CA HIS A 85 8.01 -13.46 9.64
C HIS A 85 6.91 -12.41 9.82
N GLY A 86 5.95 -12.69 10.70
CA GLY A 86 4.76 -11.88 10.92
C GLY A 86 3.51 -12.75 11.16
N PRO A 87 2.30 -12.18 11.06
CA PRO A 87 2.04 -10.76 10.74
C PRO A 87 2.43 -9.80 11.88
N TYR A 88 2.70 -8.55 11.53
CA TYR A 88 2.96 -7.43 12.45
C TYR A 88 2.07 -6.22 12.11
N GLY A 89 2.11 -5.21 12.97
CA GLY A 89 1.44 -3.93 12.73
C GLY A 89 -0.02 -3.88 13.21
N SER A 90 -0.46 -2.65 13.46
CA SER A 90 -1.81 -2.29 13.89
C SER A 90 -2.52 -1.37 12.89
N PHE A 91 -1.96 -1.21 11.69
CA PHE A 91 -2.54 -0.42 10.60
C PHE A 91 -3.67 -1.20 9.93
N VAL A 92 -4.75 -1.44 10.68
CA VAL A 92 -5.90 -2.25 10.26
C VAL A 92 -7.18 -1.42 10.30
N ILE A 93 -8.19 -1.84 9.55
CA ILE A 93 -9.54 -1.26 9.63
C ILE A 93 -10.26 -1.83 10.85
N ASP A 94 -10.98 -0.97 11.57
CA ASP A 94 -11.99 -1.41 12.55
C ASP A 94 -13.20 -1.96 11.80
N PRO A 95 -13.53 -3.27 11.91
CA PRO A 95 -14.65 -3.87 11.19
C PRO A 95 -15.99 -3.19 11.48
N ILE A 96 -16.16 -2.59 12.66
CA ILE A 96 -17.39 -1.88 13.03
C ILE A 96 -17.59 -0.64 12.13
N LYS A 97 -16.52 -0.07 11.58
CA LYS A 97 -16.55 1.16 10.79
C LYS A 97 -16.83 0.95 9.31
N VAL A 98 -16.63 -0.26 8.77
CA VAL A 98 -16.65 -0.58 7.32
C VAL A 98 -17.92 -0.09 6.61
N GLU A 99 -19.06 -0.07 7.30
CA GLU A 99 -20.36 0.33 6.73
C GLU A 99 -20.94 1.61 7.38
N GLN A 100 -20.20 2.26 8.27
CA GLN A 100 -20.68 3.42 9.03
C GLN A 100 -20.09 4.75 8.57
N VAL A 101 -18.91 4.71 7.96
CA VAL A 101 -18.14 5.89 7.59
C VAL A 101 -17.46 5.69 6.25
N GLN A 102 -17.18 6.79 5.57
CA GLN A 102 -16.32 6.79 4.40
C GLN A 102 -14.84 6.76 4.81
N PHE A 103 -14.05 5.99 4.08
CA PHE A 103 -12.61 5.91 4.22
C PHE A 103 -11.91 6.73 3.13
N CYS A 104 -10.84 7.44 3.49
CA CYS A 104 -10.00 8.15 2.56
C CYS A 104 -8.56 7.64 2.67
N PHE A 105 -8.08 7.05 1.59
CA PHE A 105 -6.79 6.39 1.48
C PHE A 105 -5.82 7.28 0.71
N ILE A 106 -4.78 7.75 1.39
CA ILE A 106 -3.81 8.69 0.83
C ILE A 106 -2.46 7.99 0.72
N CYS A 107 -1.97 7.77 -0.50
CA CYS A 107 -0.72 7.03 -0.69
C CYS A 107 0.23 7.63 -1.71
N THR A 108 1.51 7.26 -1.58
CA THR A 108 2.51 7.43 -2.64
C THR A 108 3.23 6.13 -2.96
N GLY A 109 3.47 5.85 -4.24
CA GLY A 109 4.23 4.70 -4.69
C GLY A 109 3.66 3.39 -4.15
N THR A 110 4.50 2.55 -3.53
CA THR A 110 4.07 1.27 -2.96
C THR A 110 3.24 1.39 -1.68
N GLY A 111 3.04 2.59 -1.13
CA GLY A 111 2.13 2.84 -0.01
C GLY A 111 0.66 2.53 -0.31
N ILE A 112 0.31 2.23 -1.57
CA ILE A 112 -1.02 1.70 -1.91
C ILE A 112 -1.22 0.26 -1.41
N ALA A 113 -0.15 -0.45 -1.04
CA ALA A 113 -0.18 -1.86 -0.69
C ALA A 113 -1.21 -2.23 0.40
N PRO A 114 -1.20 -1.60 1.59
CA PRO A 114 -2.19 -1.90 2.63
C PRO A 114 -3.62 -1.56 2.19
N PHE A 115 -3.82 -0.55 1.34
CA PHE A 115 -5.14 -0.14 0.86
C PHE A 115 -5.72 -1.12 -0.14
N HIS A 116 -4.89 -1.66 -1.02
CA HIS A 116 -5.30 -2.75 -1.90
C HIS A 116 -5.74 -3.97 -1.09
N SER A 117 -4.99 -4.33 -0.04
CA SER A 117 -5.38 -5.40 0.88
C SER A 117 -6.72 -5.10 1.58
N PHE A 118 -6.95 -3.86 2.02
CA PHE A 118 -8.25 -3.46 2.59
C PHE A 118 -9.40 -3.67 1.62
N ILE A 119 -9.26 -3.18 0.39
CA ILE A 119 -10.30 -3.21 -0.64
C ILE A 119 -10.63 -4.64 -1.05
N ARG A 120 -9.60 -5.49 -1.23
CA ARG A 120 -9.80 -6.92 -1.52
C ARG A 120 -10.48 -7.67 -0.38
N SER A 121 -10.27 -7.25 0.86
CA SER A 121 -10.80 -7.93 2.05
C SER A 121 -12.19 -7.44 2.44
N HIS A 122 -12.56 -6.21 2.06
CA HIS A 122 -13.81 -5.56 2.46
C HIS A 122 -14.55 -5.04 1.21
N PRO A 123 -15.32 -5.89 0.52
CA PRO A 123 -15.97 -5.51 -0.74
C PRO A 123 -17.01 -4.38 -0.59
N ASN A 124 -17.60 -4.23 0.60
CA ASN A 124 -18.60 -3.19 0.90
C ASN A 124 -17.99 -1.86 1.34
N LEU A 125 -16.66 -1.73 1.34
CA LEU A 125 -16.00 -0.53 1.86
C LEU A 125 -16.39 0.71 1.03
N ASP A 126 -16.91 1.74 1.70
CA ASP A 126 -17.04 3.07 1.10
C ASP A 126 -15.70 3.79 1.22
N TYR A 127 -15.04 4.02 0.07
CA TYR A 127 -13.69 4.56 0.06
C TYR A 127 -13.44 5.51 -1.11
N GLN A 128 -12.44 6.37 -0.90
CA GLN A 128 -11.78 7.18 -1.92
C GLN A 128 -10.27 7.03 -1.78
N ILE A 129 -9.54 6.95 -2.89
CA ILE A 129 -8.08 6.89 -2.94
C ILE A 129 -7.55 8.19 -3.54
N ILE A 130 -6.56 8.79 -2.88
CA ILE A 130 -5.74 9.88 -3.40
C ILE A 130 -4.31 9.34 -3.55
N ASN A 131 -3.94 8.97 -4.76
CA ASN A 131 -2.68 8.30 -5.05
C ASN A 131 -1.70 9.25 -5.76
N GLY A 132 -0.57 9.58 -5.12
CA GLY A 132 0.50 10.35 -5.73
C GLY A 132 1.61 9.49 -6.32
N ILE A 133 1.90 9.68 -7.60
CA ILE A 133 2.98 8.99 -8.32
C ILE A 133 3.82 9.96 -9.15
N ARG A 134 4.95 9.48 -9.67
CA ARG A 134 5.84 10.24 -10.54
C ARG A 134 5.42 10.09 -12.00
N PHE A 135 5.15 8.86 -12.41
CA PHE A 135 4.89 8.46 -13.79
C PHE A 135 3.65 7.58 -13.86
N LEU A 136 2.96 7.59 -15.00
CA LEU A 136 1.69 6.87 -15.19
C LEU A 136 1.82 5.36 -14.99
N ASN A 137 2.98 4.80 -15.33
CA ASN A 137 3.30 3.38 -15.15
C ASN A 137 3.50 2.95 -13.69
N GLU A 138 3.38 3.85 -12.72
CA GLU A 138 3.37 3.53 -11.28
C GLU A 138 1.94 3.33 -10.74
N ARG A 139 0.93 3.27 -11.61
CA ARG A 139 -0.45 2.88 -11.27
C ARG A 139 -0.54 1.36 -11.11
N TYR A 140 -0.19 0.86 -9.93
CA TYR A 140 -0.17 -0.58 -9.63
C TYR A 140 -1.58 -1.16 -9.50
N ASP A 141 -1.87 -2.18 -10.33
CA ASP A 141 -3.17 -2.88 -10.41
C ASP A 141 -4.37 -1.92 -10.42
N TYR A 142 -4.28 -0.87 -11.24
CA TYR A 142 -5.27 0.23 -11.26
C TYR A 142 -6.69 -0.21 -11.59
N ASP A 143 -6.82 -1.24 -12.43
CA ASP A 143 -8.11 -1.76 -12.88
C ASP A 143 -8.87 -2.53 -11.78
N GLU A 144 -8.21 -2.82 -10.65
CA GLU A 144 -8.85 -3.41 -9.46
C GLU A 144 -9.62 -2.35 -8.65
N TYR A 145 -9.45 -1.06 -8.94
CA TYR A 145 -10.16 0.01 -8.26
C TYR A 145 -11.25 0.60 -9.17
N HIS A 146 -12.42 0.87 -8.58
CA HIS A 146 -13.45 1.60 -9.30
C HIS A 146 -12.92 2.98 -9.75
N PRO A 147 -13.01 3.37 -11.05
CA PRO A 147 -12.40 4.61 -11.55
C PRO A 147 -12.85 5.90 -10.84
N LEU A 148 -14.09 5.92 -10.33
CA LEU A 148 -14.63 7.05 -9.55
C LEU A 148 -14.20 7.07 -8.07
N LYS A 149 -13.49 6.03 -7.61
CA LYS A 149 -12.97 5.91 -6.24
C LYS A 149 -11.46 6.15 -6.15
N ILE A 150 -10.80 6.50 -7.25
CA ILE A 150 -9.35 6.75 -7.26
C ILE A 150 -8.97 7.98 -8.08
N THR A 151 -8.39 8.97 -7.39
CA THR A 151 -7.74 10.10 -8.03
C THR A 151 -6.23 9.91 -8.01
N THR A 152 -5.62 9.85 -9.19
CA THR A 152 -4.15 9.83 -9.32
C THR A 152 -3.60 11.23 -9.55
N CYS A 153 -2.65 11.64 -8.73
CA CYS A 153 -1.85 12.86 -8.89
C CYS A 153 -0.48 12.49 -9.46
N ILE A 154 -0.14 13.01 -10.65
CA ILE A 154 1.08 12.64 -11.38
C ILE A 154 2.03 13.84 -11.41
N SER A 155 3.23 13.67 -10.87
CA SER A 155 4.14 14.81 -10.58
C SER A 155 5.25 15.03 -11.61
N ARG A 156 5.56 14.06 -12.48
CA ARG A 156 6.67 14.15 -13.44
C ARG A 156 6.28 13.84 -14.89
N GLU A 157 5.00 13.62 -15.15
CA GLU A 157 4.47 13.29 -16.47
C GLU A 157 3.12 13.98 -16.68
N LYS A 158 2.93 14.60 -17.85
CA LYS A 158 1.63 15.14 -18.22
C LYS A 158 0.70 13.98 -18.60
N SER A 159 -0.48 13.96 -17.99
CA SER A 159 -1.48 12.92 -18.19
C SER A 159 -2.88 13.49 -17.98
N THR A 160 -3.90 12.70 -18.32
CA THR A 160 -5.28 13.01 -17.98
C THR A 160 -5.49 12.86 -16.47
N GLY A 161 -5.84 13.96 -15.79
CA GLY A 161 -6.02 14.01 -14.33
C GLY A 161 -5.29 15.18 -13.68
N PHE A 162 -5.02 15.07 -12.38
CA PHE A 162 -4.32 16.12 -11.64
C PHE A 162 -2.80 16.02 -11.87
N HIS A 163 -2.22 17.06 -12.49
CA HIS A 163 -0.77 17.21 -12.63
C HIS A 163 -0.19 17.97 -11.45
N GLY A 164 0.62 17.30 -10.63
CA GLY A 164 1.23 17.87 -9.42
C GLY A 164 1.40 16.84 -8.29
N ARG A 165 1.79 17.31 -7.10
CA ARG A 165 1.87 16.44 -5.92
C ARG A 165 0.47 16.20 -5.35
N LEU A 166 0.26 15.05 -4.72
CA LEU A 166 -1.02 14.74 -4.08
C LEU A 166 -1.40 15.75 -2.99
N THR A 167 -0.43 16.37 -2.35
CA THR A 167 -0.65 17.38 -1.29
C THR A 167 -1.19 18.69 -1.88
N ASP A 168 -0.79 19.04 -3.10
CA ASP A 168 -1.36 20.18 -3.84
C ASP A 168 -2.83 19.92 -4.22
N TYR A 169 -3.18 18.68 -4.52
CA TYR A 169 -4.56 18.28 -4.77
C TYR A 169 -5.38 18.28 -3.47
N LEU A 170 -4.88 17.60 -2.44
CA LEU A 170 -5.53 17.47 -1.13
C LEU A 170 -5.83 18.84 -0.51
N SER A 171 -4.93 19.80 -0.63
CA SER A 171 -5.14 21.17 -0.11
C SER A 171 -6.32 21.89 -0.78
N LYS A 172 -6.61 21.61 -2.05
CA LYS A 172 -7.65 22.29 -2.85
C LYS A 172 -9.04 21.68 -2.68
N ILE A 173 -9.13 20.37 -2.46
CA ILE A 173 -10.43 19.70 -2.38
C ILE A 173 -11.09 19.87 -1.00
N PRO A 174 -12.43 19.88 -0.92
CA PRO A 174 -13.11 19.72 0.36
C PRO A 174 -12.84 18.31 0.92
N VAL A 175 -12.88 18.18 2.25
CA VAL A 175 -12.78 16.89 2.95
C VAL A 175 -13.92 16.78 3.95
N ASP A 176 -14.53 15.60 4.06
CA ASP A 176 -15.47 15.32 5.14
C ASP A 176 -14.71 14.99 6.42
N THR A 177 -14.92 15.79 7.46
CA THR A 177 -14.23 15.62 8.75
C THR A 177 -14.70 14.40 9.53
N LYS A 178 -15.83 13.79 9.13
CA LYS A 178 -16.33 12.53 9.69
C LYS A 178 -15.69 11.29 9.07
N SER A 179 -15.06 11.42 7.91
CA SER A 179 -14.33 10.32 7.26
C SER A 179 -13.14 9.87 8.09
N ILE A 180 -12.73 8.61 7.90
CA ILE A 180 -11.49 8.07 8.47
C ILE A 180 -10.41 8.08 7.38
N PHE A 181 -9.25 8.59 7.73
CA PHE A 181 -8.12 8.77 6.82
C PHE A 181 -7.01 7.79 7.18
N TYR A 182 -6.57 7.02 6.18
CA TYR A 182 -5.34 6.23 6.27
C TYR A 182 -4.31 6.81 5.30
N ILE A 183 -3.08 7.01 5.77
CA ILE A 183 -2.01 7.63 4.99
C ILE A 183 -0.78 6.72 4.98
N CYS A 184 -0.30 6.34 3.80
CA CYS A 184 0.82 5.43 3.68
C CYS A 184 1.82 5.82 2.58
N GLY A 185 3.12 5.77 2.86
CA GLY A 185 4.17 6.05 1.89
C GLY A 185 5.33 6.85 2.46
N ASN A 186 5.84 7.82 1.70
CA ASN A 186 7.02 8.59 2.12
C ASN A 186 6.70 9.49 3.33
N GLN A 187 7.61 9.53 4.31
CA GLN A 187 7.46 10.27 5.55
C GLN A 187 7.13 11.77 5.36
N LYS A 188 7.75 12.45 4.38
CA LYS A 188 7.46 13.86 4.12
C LYS A 188 6.03 14.05 3.59
N MET A 189 5.58 13.16 2.70
CA MET A 189 4.20 13.19 2.21
C MET A 189 3.21 12.94 3.36
N ILE A 190 3.49 11.98 4.25
CA ILE A 190 2.64 11.69 5.40
C ILE A 190 2.50 12.93 6.29
N GLN A 191 3.62 13.57 6.61
CA GLN A 191 3.63 14.79 7.43
C GLN A 191 2.80 15.90 6.77
N ASP A 192 3.03 16.17 5.48
CA ASP A 192 2.32 17.21 4.73
C ASP A 192 0.81 16.92 4.66
N ALA A 193 0.42 15.68 4.36
CA ALA A 193 -0.98 15.27 4.30
C ALA A 193 -1.66 15.37 5.67
N TYR A 194 -0.97 14.96 6.75
CA TYR A 194 -1.46 15.09 8.11
C TYR A 194 -1.72 16.56 8.47
N GLU A 195 -0.77 17.45 8.21
CA GLU A 195 -0.91 18.90 8.46
C GLU A 195 -2.08 19.50 7.68
N ILE A 196 -2.24 19.14 6.40
CA ILE A 196 -3.37 19.60 5.58
C ILE A 196 -4.71 19.14 6.17
N LEU A 197 -4.84 17.87 6.57
CA LEU A 197 -6.07 17.35 7.16
C LEU A 197 -6.39 18.02 8.51
N ARG A 198 -5.38 18.24 9.35
CA ARG A 198 -5.52 18.98 10.61
C ARG A 198 -5.95 20.43 10.36
N GLY A 199 -5.38 21.11 9.37
CA GLY A 199 -5.79 22.45 8.95
C GLY A 199 -7.24 22.50 8.45
N LYS A 200 -7.72 21.40 7.85
CA LYS A 200 -9.12 21.20 7.46
C LYS A 200 -10.03 20.70 8.60
N LYS A 201 -9.55 20.73 9.85
CA LYS A 201 -10.30 20.37 11.07
C LYS A 201 -10.66 18.88 11.20
N VAL A 202 -9.98 17.98 10.48
CA VAL A 202 -10.12 16.53 10.69
C VAL A 202 -9.51 16.15 12.04
N SER A 203 -10.24 15.38 12.86
CA SER A 203 -9.76 14.90 14.17
C SER A 203 -8.52 13.99 14.01
N GLY A 204 -7.53 14.11 14.91
CA GLY A 204 -6.34 13.25 14.87
C GLY A 204 -6.68 11.78 15.09
N ASN A 205 -7.75 11.51 15.85
CA ASN A 205 -8.27 10.15 16.06
C ASN A 205 -8.90 9.54 14.80
N HIS A 206 -9.08 10.33 13.73
CA HIS A 206 -9.54 9.85 12.43
C HIS A 206 -8.40 9.73 11.43
N ILE A 207 -7.14 9.96 11.82
CA ILE A 207 -5.99 9.91 10.91
C ILE A 207 -5.01 8.85 11.39
N PHE A 208 -4.85 7.81 10.58
CA PHE A 208 -3.94 6.70 10.80
C PHE A 208 -2.81 6.77 9.78
N THR A 209 -1.57 6.55 10.20
CA THR A 209 -0.41 6.67 9.32
C THR A 209 0.52 5.47 9.42
N GLU A 210 1.13 5.09 8.29
CA GLU A 210 2.19 4.09 8.21
C GLU A 210 3.29 4.57 7.25
N ALA A 211 4.50 4.74 7.76
CA ALA A 211 5.62 5.26 6.99
C ALA A 211 6.46 4.14 6.38
N PHE A 212 6.79 4.28 5.10
CA PHE A 212 7.72 3.40 4.41
C PHE A 212 9.08 4.09 4.28
N PHE A 213 10.14 3.30 4.46
CA PHE A 213 11.54 3.74 4.42
C PHE A 213 12.23 3.33 3.12
#